data_AF-A0AB33QFU3-F1
#
_entry.id   AF-A0AB33QFU3-F1
#
_cell.length_a   1.000
_cell.length_b   1.000
_cell.length_c   1.000
_cell.angle_alpha   90.00
_cell.angle_beta   90.00
_cell.angle_gamma   90.00
#
_symmetry.space_group_name_H-M   'P 1'
#
loop_
_entity.id
_entity.type
_entity.pdbx_description
1 polymer ?
#
loop_
_entity_poly.entity_id
_entity_poly.type
_entity_poly.pdbx_seq_one_letter_code
_entity_poly.pdbx_strand_id
1 'polypeptide(L)'
;MELSQRYKQAAKEARWALGLAIFYVIGWCVCAYLPKDSPGPIGFPLWFELSCIYLPILFVVIGYWIVKIVFLDIPLDVESKENK
;
A
#
# COMPACT_ATOMS: atom_id res chain seq x y z
N MET A 1 0.95 0.26 27.21
CA MET A 1 0.65 1.56 26.55
C MET A 1 -0.80 1.93 26.80
N GLU A 2 -1.09 3.20 27.04
CA GLU A 2 -2.47 3.71 27.19
C GLU A 2 -3.27 3.48 25.88
N LEU A 3 -4.54 3.09 25.98
CA LEU A 3 -5.35 2.65 24.82
C LEU A 3 -5.45 3.74 23.74
N SER A 4 -5.43 5.01 24.15
CA SER A 4 -5.43 6.18 23.26
C SER A 4 -4.22 6.25 22.32
N GLN A 5 -3.04 5.78 22.75
CA GLN A 5 -1.83 5.77 21.93
C GLN A 5 -1.92 4.71 20.83
N ARG A 6 -2.55 3.56 21.11
CA ARG A 6 -2.79 2.49 20.13
C ARG A 6 -3.72 2.96 19.01
N TYR A 7 -4.82 3.65 19.36
CA TYR A 7 -5.73 4.23 18.36
C TYR A 7 -5.05 5.30 17.48
N LYS A 8 -4.21 6.16 18.07
CA LYS A 8 -3.45 7.16 17.30
C LYS A 8 -2.48 6.51 16.31
N GLN A 9 -1.84 5.41 16.69
CA GLN A 9 -0.94 4.66 15.83
C GLN A 9 -1.70 3.95 14.69
N ALA A 10 -2.78 3.24 15.00
CA ALA A 10 -3.64 2.60 14.00
C ALA A 10 -4.21 3.63 12.99
N ALA A 11 -4.63 4.81 13.47
CA ALA A 11 -5.10 5.89 12.60
C ALA A 11 -3.97 6.51 11.75
N LYS A 12 -2.72 6.41 12.18
CA LYS A 12 -1.56 6.82 11.38
C LYS A 12 -1.29 5.78 10.28
N GLU A 13 -1.27 4.50 10.63
CA GLU A 13 -1.08 3.39 9.68
C GLU A 13 -2.17 3.37 8.61
N ALA A 14 -3.43 3.56 9.00
CA ALA A 14 -4.56 3.63 8.07
C ALA A 14 -4.41 4.78 7.05
N ARG A 15 -3.88 5.94 7.46
CA ARG A 15 -3.63 7.07 6.53
C ARG A 15 -2.56 6.73 5.50
N TRP A 16 -1.52 6.01 5.89
CA TRP A 16 -0.48 5.54 4.95
C TRP A 16 -1.03 4.50 3.97
N ALA A 17 -1.83 3.55 4.45
CA ALA A 17 -2.50 2.57 3.59
C ALA A 17 -3.46 3.25 2.59
N LEU A 18 -4.22 4.24 3.05
CA LEU A 18 -5.15 5.01 2.21
C LEU A 18 -4.38 5.83 1.15
N GLY A 19 -3.27 6.45 1.52
CA GLY A 19 -2.38 7.13 0.57
C GLY A 19 -1.81 6.18 -0.50
N LEU A 20 -1.39 4.98 -0.09
CA LEU A 20 -0.91 3.94 -1.02
C LEU A 20 -2.00 3.51 -2.00
N ALA A 21 -3.24 3.32 -1.51
CA ALA A 21 -4.37 2.95 -2.35
C ALA A 21 -4.70 4.04 -3.38
N ILE A 22 -4.69 5.32 -2.98
CA ILE A 22 -4.91 6.43 -3.91
C ILE A 22 -3.78 6.47 -4.96
N PHE A 23 -2.51 6.34 -4.54
CA PHE A 23 -1.38 6.32 -5.45
C PHE A 23 -1.48 5.17 -6.47
N TYR A 24 -1.91 3.99 -6.02
CA TYR A 24 -2.16 2.85 -6.90
C TYR A 24 -3.24 3.15 -7.94
N VAL A 25 -4.37 3.73 -7.53
CA VAL A 25 -5.47 4.11 -8.45
C VAL A 25 -5.01 5.15 -9.47
N ILE A 26 -4.24 6.15 -9.03
CA ILE A 26 -3.66 7.15 -9.93
C ILE A 26 -2.71 6.47 -10.92
N GLY A 27 -1.80 5.62 -10.43
CA GLY A 27 -0.87 4.87 -11.28
C GLY A 27 -1.58 3.96 -12.28
N TRP A 28 -2.67 3.31 -11.86
CA TRP A 28 -3.50 2.48 -12.73
C TRP A 28 -4.19 3.31 -13.82
N CYS A 29 -4.79 4.45 -13.46
CA CYS A 29 -5.38 5.37 -14.44
C CYS A 29 -4.33 5.90 -15.42
N VAL A 30 -3.15 6.28 -14.95
CA VAL A 30 -2.06 6.73 -15.84
C VAL A 30 -1.65 5.60 -16.76
N CYS A 31 -1.47 4.38 -16.25
CA CYS A 31 -1.21 3.24 -17.10
C CYS A 31 -2.33 3.06 -18.13
N ALA A 32 -3.61 3.16 -17.76
CA ALA A 32 -4.78 2.97 -18.64
C ALA A 32 -4.89 3.95 -19.79
N TYR A 33 -4.53 5.20 -19.57
CA TYR A 33 -4.82 6.24 -20.55
C TYR A 33 -3.57 6.77 -21.28
N LEU A 34 -2.36 6.46 -20.82
CA LEU A 34 -1.12 7.02 -21.39
C LEU A 34 -0.56 6.24 -22.60
N PRO A 35 -0.49 4.89 -22.61
CA PRO A 35 0.02 4.11 -23.72
C PRO A 35 -1.08 3.89 -24.76
N LYS A 36 -1.06 4.70 -25.81
CA LYS A 36 -1.88 4.52 -27.01
C LYS A 36 -1.19 3.52 -27.93
N ASP A 37 -1.80 2.35 -28.10
CA ASP A 37 -1.56 1.35 -29.17
C ASP A 37 -0.11 1.11 -29.60
N SER A 38 0.86 1.23 -28.68
CA SER A 38 2.22 0.77 -28.95
C SER A 38 2.34 -0.71 -28.61
N PRO A 39 2.90 -1.53 -29.51
CA PRO A 39 3.20 -2.92 -29.20
C PRO A 39 4.22 -2.95 -28.06
N GLY A 40 3.88 -3.67 -26.99
CA GLY A 40 4.80 -3.88 -25.89
C GLY A 40 5.91 -4.87 -26.22
N PRO A 41 6.98 -4.89 -25.43
CA PRO A 41 8.16 -5.70 -25.69
C PRO A 41 7.87 -7.21 -25.74
N ILE A 42 6.74 -7.66 -25.18
CA ILE A 42 6.30 -9.07 -25.17
C ILE A 42 5.28 -9.36 -26.31
N GLY A 43 4.89 -8.34 -27.09
CA GLY A 43 3.92 -8.45 -28.19
C GLY A 43 2.46 -8.24 -27.79
N PHE A 44 2.20 -7.93 -26.51
CA PHE A 44 0.89 -7.53 -25.99
C PHE A 44 0.75 -6.00 -25.95
N PRO A 45 -0.46 -5.44 -25.86
CA PRO A 45 -0.63 -3.99 -25.73
C PRO A 45 0.10 -3.48 -24.48
N LEU A 46 0.91 -2.44 -24.64
CA LEU A 46 1.76 -1.87 -23.57
C LEU A 46 1.01 -1.56 -22.28
N TRP A 47 -0.24 -1.14 -22.39
CA TRP A 47 -1.08 -0.88 -21.22
C TRP A 47 -1.30 -2.12 -20.35
N PHE A 48 -1.49 -3.29 -20.97
CA PHE A 48 -1.73 -4.54 -20.25
C PHE A 48 -0.49 -4.94 -19.45
N GLU A 49 0.69 -4.91 -20.08
CA GLU A 49 1.95 -5.21 -19.40
C GLU A 49 2.19 -4.25 -18.22
N LEU A 50 1.96 -2.95 -18.43
CA LEU A 50 2.10 -1.95 -17.38
C LEU A 50 1.15 -2.17 -16.20
N SER A 51 -0.11 -2.55 -16.46
CA SER A 51 -1.11 -2.71 -15.39
C SER A 51 -1.03 -4.05 -14.68
N CYS A 52 -0.69 -5.14 -15.38
CA CYS A 52 -0.68 -6.48 -14.81
C CYS A 52 0.69 -6.91 -14.26
N ILE A 53 1.79 -6.30 -14.71
CA ILE A 53 3.14 -6.66 -14.26
C ILE A 53 3.76 -5.50 -13.49
N TYR A 54 3.95 -4.35 -14.13
CA TYR A 54 4.70 -3.26 -13.52
C TYR A 54 3.99 -2.62 -12.33
N LEU A 55 2.70 -2.32 -12.45
CA LEU A 55 1.91 -1.70 -11.39
C LEU A 55 1.82 -2.56 -10.11
N PRO A 56 1.48 -3.87 -10.16
CA PRO A 56 1.47 -4.69 -8.95
C PRO A 56 2.86 -4.87 -8.34
N ILE A 57 3.92 -5.00 -9.15
CA ILE A 57 5.29 -5.06 -8.63
C ILE A 57 5.64 -3.75 -7.90
N LEU A 58 5.35 -2.61 -8.51
CA LEU A 58 5.57 -1.30 -7.91
C LEU A 58 4.79 -1.16 -6.59
N PHE A 59 3.52 -1.58 -6.57
CA PHE A 59 2.68 -1.55 -5.38
C PHE A 59 3.25 -2.40 -4.24
N VAL A 60 3.74 -3.60 -4.54
CA VAL A 60 4.36 -4.49 -3.55
C VAL A 60 5.64 -3.88 -2.98
N VAL A 61 6.50 -3.30 -3.81
CA VAL A 61 7.76 -2.67 -3.35
C VAL A 61 7.48 -1.47 -2.45
N ILE A 62 6.56 -0.58 -2.87
CA ILE A 62 6.18 0.59 -2.06
C ILE A 62 5.49 0.14 -0.78
N GLY A 63 4.56 -0.82 -0.86
CA GLY A 63 3.88 -1.39 0.30
C GLY A 63 4.85 -1.99 1.31
N TYR A 64 5.84 -2.75 0.85
CA TYR A 64 6.92 -3.28 1.69
C TYR A 64 7.69 -2.17 2.40
N TRP A 65 8.07 -1.11 1.68
CA TRP A 65 8.75 0.05 2.25
C TRP A 65 7.91 0.77 3.30
N ILE A 66 6.63 1.01 3.02
CA ILE A 66 5.71 1.65 3.97
C ILE A 66 5.57 0.80 5.23
N VAL A 67 5.38 -0.52 5.10
CA VAL A 67 5.31 -1.42 6.26
C VAL A 67 6.58 -1.31 7.08
N LYS A 68 7.75 -1.38 6.45
CA LYS A 68 9.05 -1.35 7.11
C LYS A 68 9.33 -0.01 7.84
N ILE A 69 8.76 1.10 7.38
CA ILE A 69 8.98 2.44 7.96
C ILE A 69 7.89 2.82 8.97
N VAL A 70 6.64 2.46 8.71
CA VAL A 70 5.46 2.99 9.42
C VAL A 70 4.92 2.01 10.45
N PHE A 71 4.96 0.71 10.17
CA PHE A 71 4.39 -0.29 11.06
C PHE A 71 5.36 -0.54 12.21
N LEU A 72 4.87 -0.27 13.41
CA LEU A 72 5.53 -0.64 14.65
C LEU A 72 4.92 -1.95 15.11
N ASP A 73 5.74 -2.92 15.52
CA ASP A 73 5.25 -4.14 16.15
C ASP A 73 4.54 -3.77 17.47
N ILE A 74 3.21 -3.91 17.50
CA ILE A 74 2.42 -3.68 18.71
C ILE A 74 2.06 -5.05 19.28
N PRO A 75 2.45 -5.37 20.54
CA PRO A 75 2.08 -6.63 21.16
C PRO A 75 0.56 -6.75 21.26
N LEU A 76 0.02 -7.87 20.77
CA LEU A 76 -1.42 -8.14 20.79
C LEU A 76 -1.96 -8.29 22.22
N ASP A 77 -1.09 -8.63 23.17
CA ASP A 77 -1.43 -8.77 24.57
C ASP A 77 -1.76 -7.40 25.18
N VAL A 78 -3.05 -7.18 25.42
CA VAL A 78 -3.49 -6.13 26.32
C VAL A 78 -3.29 -6.75 27.69
N GLU A 79 -2.23 -6.35 28.39
CA GLU A 79 -2.11 -6.66 29.81
C GLU A 79 -3.28 -5.93 30.50
N SER A 80 -4.44 -6.59 30.49
CA SER A 80 -5.59 -6.27 31.29
C SER A 80 -5.04 -6.29 32.70
N LYS A 81 -4.82 -5.11 33.26
CA LYS A 81 -4.62 -4.95 34.69
C LYS A 81 -5.91 -5.39 35.33
N GLU A 82 -6.03 -6.71 35.52
CA GLU A 82 -6.95 -7.32 36.44
C GLU A 82 -6.65 -6.66 37.78
N ASN A 83 -7.60 -5.82 38.19
CA ASN A 83 -7.61 -5.10 39.43
C ASN A 83 -7.36 -6.12 40.56
N LYS A 84 -6.34 -5.88 41.37
CA LYS A 84 -6.25 -6.48 42.70
C LYS A 84 -6.22 -5.36 43.73
#